data_AF-A0A2V7Q3N6-F1
#
_entry.id   AF-A0A2V7Q3N6-F1
#
_cell.length_a   1.000
_cell.length_b   1.000
_cell.length_c   1.000
_cell.angle_alpha   90.00
_cell.angle_beta   90.00
_cell.angle_gamma   90.00
#
_symmetry.space_group_name_H-M   'P 1'
#
loop_
_entity.id
_entity.type
_entity.pdbx_description
1 polymer ?
#
loop_
_entity_poly.entity_id
_entity_poly.type
_entity_poly.pdbx_seq_one_letter_code
_entity_poly.pdbx_strand_id
1 'polypeptide(L)'
;MATNPREELIRAVSQARDQAKTILATLEQQGHPQTSESNGVYFGLVTILKQLRTIDPAPPVAGLASELEQLAGLCIGKLAPLQPQLREAARVARAGS
;
A
#
# COMPACT_ATOMS: atom_id res chain seq x y z
N MET A 1 18.87 -14.94 8.23
CA MET A 1 18.43 -14.95 6.82
C MET A 1 18.00 -13.54 6.50
N ALA A 2 18.72 -12.82 5.65
CA ALA A 2 18.29 -11.47 5.24
C ALA A 2 17.05 -11.66 4.35
N THR A 3 15.88 -11.30 4.86
CA THR A 3 14.64 -11.26 4.07
C THR A 3 14.91 -10.33 2.89
N ASN A 4 14.60 -10.78 1.67
CA ASN A 4 14.74 -9.94 0.49
C ASN A 4 13.85 -8.69 0.70
N PRO A 5 14.37 -7.45 0.59
CA PRO A 5 13.58 -6.23 0.82
C PRO A 5 12.34 -6.17 -0.07
N ARG A 6 12.38 -6.82 -1.25
CA ARG A 6 11.23 -6.98 -2.13
C ARG A 6 10.15 -7.88 -1.54
N GLU A 7 10.51 -9.01 -0.94
CA GLU A 7 9.56 -9.93 -0.32
C GLU A 7 8.93 -9.31 0.93
N GLU A 8 9.72 -8.59 1.72
CA GLU A 8 9.23 -7.82 2.87
C GLU A 8 8.24 -6.74 2.43
N LEU A 9 8.57 -6.01 1.36
CA LEU A 9 7.65 -5.04 0.80
C LEU A 9 6.37 -5.67 0.24
N ILE A 10 6.47 -6.80 -0.47
CA ILE A 10 5.30 -7.53 -0.97
C ILE A 10 4.38 -7.92 0.20
N ARG A 11 4.94 -8.38 1.33
CA ARG A 11 4.16 -8.72 2.53
C ARG A 11 3.47 -7.49 3.11
N ALA A 12 4.21 -6.40 3.33
CA ALA A 12 3.68 -5.17 3.90
C ALA A 12 2.55 -4.57 3.03
N VAL A 13 2.77 -4.47 1.72
CA VAL A 13 1.77 -3.96 0.78
C VAL A 13 0.56 -4.89 0.67
N SER A 14 0.75 -6.22 0.74
CA SER A 14 -0.37 -7.17 0.76
C SER A 14 -1.26 -7.00 1.99
N GLN A 15 -0.66 -6.83 3.17
CA GLN A 15 -1.40 -6.61 4.42
C GLN A 15 -2.18 -5.29 4.37
N ALA A 16 -1.55 -4.20 3.95
CA ALA A 16 -2.20 -2.91 3.80
C ALA A 16 -3.37 -2.98 2.80
N ARG A 17 -3.21 -3.70 1.68
CA ARG A 17 -4.28 -3.92 0.69
C ARG A 17 -5.49 -4.63 1.31
N ASP A 18 -5.26 -5.69 2.08
CA ASP A 18 -6.34 -6.49 2.67
C ASP A 18 -7.13 -5.68 3.72
N GLN A 19 -6.41 -4.87 4.50
CA GLN A 19 -7.03 -3.94 5.44
C GLN A 19 -7.79 -2.81 4.72
N ALA A 20 -7.22 -2.24 3.64
CA ALA A 20 -7.91 -1.24 2.80
C ALA A 20 -9.17 -1.82 2.16
N LYS A 21 -9.14 -3.06 1.69
CA LYS A 21 -10.31 -3.77 1.14
C LYS A 21 -11.41 -3.93 2.19
N THR A 22 -11.03 -4.27 3.42
CA THR A 22 -11.98 -4.45 4.54
C THR A 22 -12.65 -3.13 4.91
N ILE A 23 -11.86 -2.05 4.98
CA ILE A 23 -12.37 -0.70 5.22
C ILE A 23 -13.31 -0.28 4.09
N LEU A 24 -12.88 -0.43 2.84
CA LEU A 24 -13.69 -0.10 1.66
C LEU A 24 -15.03 -0.83 1.67
N ALA A 25 -15.04 -2.15 1.87
CA ALA A 25 -16.27 -2.94 1.93
C ALA A 25 -17.23 -2.44 3.02
N THR A 26 -16.68 -2.03 4.18
CA THR A 26 -17.47 -1.45 5.28
C THR A 26 -18.07 -0.10 4.87
N LEU A 27 -17.30 0.75 4.20
CA LEU A 27 -17.74 2.08 3.74
C LEU A 27 -18.79 1.98 2.63
N GLU A 28 -18.62 1.05 1.69
CA GLU A 28 -19.58 0.76 0.63
C GLU A 28 -20.93 0.32 1.19
N GLN A 29 -20.91 -0.59 2.18
CA GLN A 29 -22.14 -1.02 2.88
C GLN A 29 -22.85 0.13 3.61
N GLN A 30 -22.09 1.12 4.09
CA GLN A 30 -22.62 2.27 4.82
C GLN A 30 -22.98 3.46 3.90
N GLY A 31 -22.70 3.38 2.60
CA GLY A 31 -22.85 4.51 1.68
C GLY A 31 -21.99 5.72 2.08
N HIS A 32 -20.84 5.49 2.71
CA HIS A 32 -20.03 6.55 3.32
C HIS A 32 -19.32 7.39 2.23
N PRO A 33 -19.21 8.72 2.38
CA PRO A 33 -18.60 9.60 1.38
C PRO A 33 -17.12 9.29 1.08
N GLN A 34 -16.40 8.71 2.05
CA GLN A 34 -14.98 8.30 1.88
C GLN A 34 -14.77 7.04 1.03
N THR A 35 -15.83 6.47 0.44
CA THR A 35 -15.72 5.29 -0.44
C THR A 35 -14.81 5.54 -1.64
N SER A 36 -14.90 6.72 -2.27
CA SER A 36 -14.07 7.07 -3.42
C SER A 36 -12.58 7.18 -3.06
N GLU A 37 -12.25 7.81 -1.94
CA GLU A 37 -10.87 7.92 -1.45
C GLU A 37 -10.29 6.54 -1.08
N SER A 38 -11.10 5.72 -0.40
CA SER A 38 -10.72 4.35 -0.02
C SER A 38 -10.50 3.44 -1.22
N ASN A 39 -11.29 3.63 -2.28
CA ASN A 39 -11.07 2.97 -3.57
C ASN A 39 -9.72 3.38 -4.16
N GLY A 40 -9.40 4.68 -4.18
CA GLY A 40 -8.11 5.17 -4.67
C GLY A 40 -6.92 4.54 -3.95
N VAL A 41 -6.97 4.48 -2.60
CA VAL A 41 -5.91 3.84 -1.80
C VAL A 41 -5.81 2.34 -2.09
N TYR A 42 -6.94 1.63 -2.14
CA TYR A 42 -6.95 0.20 -2.46
C TYR A 42 -6.37 -0.09 -3.86
N PHE A 43 -6.78 0.66 -4.88
CA PHE A 43 -6.27 0.49 -6.24
C PHE A 43 -4.78 0.81 -6.37
N GLY A 44 -4.29 1.84 -5.65
CA GLY A 44 -2.86 2.13 -5.57
C GLY A 44 -2.07 0.94 -5.03
N LEU A 45 -2.53 0.34 -3.93
CA LEU A 45 -1.88 -0.82 -3.32
C LEU A 45 -1.91 -2.06 -4.23
N VAL A 46 -3.01 -2.30 -4.94
CA VAL A 46 -3.09 -3.38 -5.93
C VAL A 46 -2.09 -3.16 -7.07
N THR A 47 -1.93 -1.92 -7.53
CA THR A 47 -1.00 -1.58 -8.61
C THR A 47 0.45 -1.81 -8.19
N ILE A 48 0.86 -1.30 -7.03
CA ILE A 48 2.20 -1.53 -6.46
C ILE A 48 2.47 -3.02 -6.29
N LEU A 49 1.49 -3.78 -5.77
CA LEU A 49 1.64 -5.22 -5.58
C LEU A 49 1.79 -5.98 -6.89
N LYS A 50 1.08 -5.56 -7.95
CA LYS A 50 1.26 -6.11 -9.29
C LYS A 50 2.67 -5.83 -9.80
N GLN A 51 3.11 -4.56 -9.76
CA GLN A 51 4.46 -4.18 -10.20
C GLN A 51 5.57 -4.98 -9.50
N LEU A 52 5.42 -5.19 -8.18
CA LEU A 52 6.36 -5.98 -7.37
C LEU A 52 6.38 -7.47 -7.73
N ARG A 53 5.29 -8.02 -8.27
CA ARG A 53 5.18 -9.47 -8.55
C ARG A 53 5.39 -9.82 -10.02
N THR A 54 5.06 -8.92 -10.94
CA THR A 54 4.91 -9.28 -12.36
C THR A 54 5.87 -8.57 -13.31
N ILE A 55 6.49 -7.46 -12.92
CA ILE A 55 7.43 -6.75 -13.81
C ILE A 55 8.81 -7.40 -13.70
N ASP A 56 9.35 -7.79 -14.86
CA ASP A 56 10.70 -8.31 -15.07
C ASP A 56 11.40 -7.50 -16.20
N PRO A 57 12.57 -6.89 -15.96
CA PRO A 57 13.26 -6.85 -14.68
C PRO A 57 12.48 -6.02 -13.65
N ALA A 58 12.53 -6.47 -12.40
CA ALA A 58 11.88 -5.82 -11.26
C ALA A 58 12.13 -4.30 -11.23
N PRO A 59 11.09 -3.44 -11.08
CA PRO A 59 11.32 -2.03 -10.86
C PRO A 59 12.13 -1.83 -9.56
N PRO A 60 13.02 -0.83 -9.52
CA PRO A 60 13.78 -0.51 -8.31
C PRO A 60 12.82 -0.26 -7.15
N VAL A 61 13.01 -0.99 -6.06
CA VAL A 61 12.14 -0.94 -4.88
C VAL A 61 12.08 0.49 -4.30
N ALA A 62 13.20 1.22 -4.39
CA ALA A 62 13.31 2.62 -4.01
C ALA A 62 12.33 3.55 -4.75
N GLY A 63 11.98 3.25 -6.01
CA GLY A 63 11.03 4.03 -6.80
C GLY A 63 9.61 3.99 -6.24
N LEU A 64 9.26 2.91 -5.54
CA LEU A 64 7.94 2.70 -4.94
C LEU A 64 7.79 3.42 -3.59
N ALA A 65 8.89 3.86 -2.97
CA ALA A 65 8.83 4.54 -1.67
C ALA A 65 8.00 5.83 -1.72
N SER A 66 8.16 6.62 -2.78
CA SER A 66 7.41 7.86 -2.97
C SER A 66 5.92 7.60 -3.19
N GLU A 67 5.55 6.56 -3.94
CA GLU A 67 4.16 6.17 -4.15
C GLU A 67 3.51 5.72 -2.82
N LEU A 68 4.22 4.95 -2.00
CA LEU A 68 3.75 4.52 -0.69
C LEU A 68 3.56 5.69 0.28
N GLU A 69 4.45 6.69 0.26
CA GLU A 69 4.27 7.90 1.05
C GLU A 69 3.08 8.75 0.58
N GLN A 70 2.86 8.85 -0.73
CA GLN A 70 1.69 9.53 -1.27
C GLN A 70 0.40 8.84 -0.84
N LEU A 71 0.32 7.51 -0.94
CA LEU A 71 -0.82 6.73 -0.45
C LEU A 71 -1.02 6.90 1.07
N ALA A 72 0.06 6.99 1.84
CA ALA A 72 0.00 7.28 3.27
C ALA A 72 -0.56 8.70 3.56
N GLY A 73 -0.32 9.66 2.67
CA GLY A 73 -0.91 11.00 2.73
C GLY A 73 -2.41 11.02 2.48
N LEU A 74 -2.91 10.09 1.67
CA LEU A 74 -4.35 9.92 1.38
C LEU A 74 -5.10 9.12 2.47
N CYS A 75 -4.37 8.48 3.39
CA CYS A 75 -4.96 7.71 4.48
C CYS A 75 -5.49 8.62 5.59
N ILE A 76 -6.68 9.21 5.37
CA ILE A 76 -7.38 10.06 6.34
C ILE A 76 -8.67 9.40 6.85
N GLY A 77 -9.19 9.89 7.98
CA GLY A 77 -10.45 9.41 8.55
C GLY A 77 -10.42 7.91 8.82
N LYS A 78 -11.31 7.15 8.18
CA LYS A 78 -11.40 5.68 8.35
C LYS A 78 -10.19 4.92 7.80
N LEU A 79 -9.38 5.54 6.94
CA LEU A 79 -8.13 4.97 6.43
C LEU A 79 -6.91 5.31 7.30
N ALA A 80 -7.03 6.20 8.29
CA ALA A 80 -5.92 6.59 9.17
C ALA A 80 -5.12 5.41 9.76
N PRO A 81 -5.73 4.25 10.12
CA PRO A 81 -4.99 3.08 10.59
C PRO A 81 -3.99 2.49 9.57
N LEU A 82 -4.18 2.73 8.26
CA LEU A 82 -3.28 2.26 7.21
C LEU A 82 -2.03 3.13 7.07
N GLN A 83 -2.11 4.41 7.43
CA GLN A 83 -1.01 5.37 7.30
C GLN A 83 0.32 4.87 7.90
N PRO A 84 0.40 4.37 9.14
CA PRO A 84 1.67 3.88 9.70
C PRO A 84 2.21 2.66 8.94
N GLN A 85 1.35 1.78 8.45
CA GLN A 85 1.77 0.59 7.68
C GLN A 85 2.38 0.99 6.33
N LEU A 86 1.78 1.98 5.65
CA LEU A 86 2.30 2.48 4.37
C LEU A 86 3.60 3.25 4.53
N ARG A 87 3.76 4.01 5.62
CA ARG A 87 5.02 4.68 5.94
C ARG A 87 6.14 3.70 6.24
N GLU A 88 5.84 2.61 6.95
CA GLU A 88 6.84 1.56 7.19
C GLU A 88 7.21 0.83 5.90
N ALA A 89 6.22 0.51 5.06
CA ALA A 89 6.48 -0.05 3.73
C ALA A 89 7.39 0.88 2.89
N ALA A 90 7.16 2.20 2.93
CA ALA A 90 8.02 3.17 2.24
C ALA A 90 9.45 3.19 2.81
N ARG A 91 9.62 3.02 4.14
CA ARG A 91 10.93 2.91 4.77
C ARG A 91 11.67 1.66 4.31
N VAL A 92 11.01 0.51 4.29
CA VAL A 92 11.57 -0.76 3.77
C VAL A 92 11.98 -0.62 2.30
N ALA A 93 11.14 0.02 1.49
CA ALA A 93 11.41 0.30 0.09
C ALA A 93 12.68 1.16 -0.12
N ARG A 94 12.92 2.16 0.75
CA ARG A 94 14.15 2.98 0.74
C ARG A 94 15.39 2.23 1.23
N ALA A 95 15.23 1.39 2.26
CA ALA A 95 16.33 0.64 2.85
C ALA A 95 16.83 -0.50 1.92
N GLY A 96 15.98 -0.94 0.99
CA GLY A 96 16.34 -1.93 -0.03
C GLY A 96 17.03 -1.37 -1.27
N SER A 97 17.55 -0.13 -1.21
CA SER A 97 18.27 0.54 -2.32
C SER A 97 19.77 0.35 -2.26
#